data_AF-A0A7V8RGA1-F1
#
_entry.id   AF-A0A7V8RGA1-F1
#
_cell.length_a   1.000
_cell.length_b   1.000
_cell.length_c   1.000
_cell.angle_alpha   90.00
_cell.angle_beta   90.00
_cell.angle_gamma   90.00
#
_symmetry.space_group_name_H-M   'P 1'
#
loop_
_entity.id
_entity.type
_entity.pdbx_description
1 polymer ?
#
loop_
_entity_poly.entity_id
_entity_poly.type
_entity_poly.pdbx_seq_one_letter_code
_entity_poly.pdbx_strand_id
1 'polypeptide(L)'
;MSAALSPACLTGATYLKRPVREVHRFMNASEPFPNDFYPDQELAHVQLSNAEAHLRSAAWALSRGMANDALHSIAIAIELGLKSYLLNAATTDAWNRAHIGHDLDKAITYAERAGLDPPSGLRDVARVLHPHFQRGGFQREPSRQWPEALAGQACSVASTLLVSVSKSIGPRRDI
;
A
#
# COMPACT_ATOMS: atom_id res chain seq x y z
N MET A 1 -33.17 37.26 -39.86
CA MET A 1 -32.08 37.68 -40.79
C MET A 1 -31.05 38.46 -39.98
N SER A 2 -29.76 38.23 -40.25
CA SER A 2 -28.50 38.80 -39.67
C SER A 2 -28.56 40.27 -39.22
N ALA A 3 -27.69 40.82 -38.37
CA ALA A 3 -26.26 40.60 -38.07
C ALA A 3 -25.94 41.20 -36.67
N ALA A 4 -25.16 40.57 -35.78
CA ALA A 4 -23.70 40.64 -35.60
C ALA A 4 -23.09 42.05 -35.43
N LEU A 5 -22.49 42.34 -34.25
CA LEU A 5 -21.04 42.55 -34.03
C LEU A 5 -20.73 43.11 -32.62
N SER A 6 -19.78 42.46 -31.94
CA SER A 6 -18.95 42.97 -30.82
C SER A 6 -17.71 43.69 -31.42
N PRO A 7 -16.88 44.53 -30.72
CA PRO A 7 -16.03 44.09 -29.58
C PRO A 7 -15.54 45.17 -28.55
N ALA A 8 -14.86 44.69 -27.48
CA ALA A 8 -13.78 45.31 -26.64
C ALA A 8 -14.02 45.05 -25.12
N CYS A 9 -13.30 44.20 -24.37
CA CYS A 9 -11.90 44.28 -23.84
C CYS A 9 -11.56 45.69 -23.28
N LEU A 10 -11.02 45.95 -22.08
CA LEU A 10 -10.30 45.20 -21.03
C LEU A 10 -10.17 46.14 -19.80
N THR A 11 -10.43 45.66 -18.58
CA THR A 11 -9.79 46.11 -17.31
C THR A 11 -10.33 45.16 -16.23
N GLY A 12 -9.56 44.37 -15.47
CA GLY A 12 -8.22 44.57 -14.96
C GLY A 12 -8.26 44.34 -13.44
N ALA A 13 -8.79 43.19 -12.99
CA ALA A 13 -8.84 42.84 -11.57
C ALA A 13 -7.57 42.09 -11.18
N THR A 14 -6.68 42.79 -10.47
CA THR A 14 -5.48 42.25 -9.85
C THR A 14 -5.84 41.24 -8.76
N TYR A 15 -5.87 39.94 -9.09
CA TYR A 15 -5.82 38.89 -8.09
C TYR A 15 -4.36 38.60 -7.77
N LEU A 16 -3.92 39.07 -6.61
CA LEU A 16 -2.60 38.85 -6.04
C LEU A 16 -2.24 37.35 -6.11
N LYS A 17 -1.24 37.06 -6.94
CA LYS A 17 -0.55 35.77 -7.03
C LYS A 17 0.07 35.50 -5.65
N ARG A 18 -0.64 34.81 -4.77
CA ARG A 18 -0.03 34.25 -3.55
C ARG A 18 1.06 33.28 -4.03
N PRO A 19 2.31 33.40 -3.56
CA PRO A 19 3.33 32.44 -3.92
C PRO A 19 2.86 31.08 -3.41
N VAL A 20 2.77 30.12 -4.33
CA VAL A 20 2.65 28.70 -3.98
C VAL A 20 3.87 28.43 -3.13
N ARG A 21 3.69 28.37 -1.80
CA ARG A 21 4.71 27.80 -0.94
C ARG A 21 4.89 26.39 -1.44
N GLU A 22 6.04 26.20 -2.06
CA GLU A 22 6.62 24.94 -2.46
C GLU A 22 6.42 23.92 -1.34
N VAL A 23 5.38 23.10 -1.47
CA VAL A 23 5.23 21.89 -0.67
C VAL A 23 6.10 20.82 -1.32
N HIS A 24 7.40 21.11 -1.49
CA HIS A 24 8.40 20.05 -1.46
C HIS A 24 8.53 19.67 0.02
N ARG A 25 7.54 18.93 0.52
CA ARG A 25 7.77 18.07 1.67
C ARG A 25 8.78 17.06 1.16
N PHE A 26 10.04 17.27 1.52
CA PHE A 26 11.14 16.33 1.35
C PHE A 26 10.61 14.90 1.45
N MET A 27 10.77 14.14 0.37
CA MET A 27 10.78 12.69 0.45
C MET A 27 11.80 12.36 1.53
N ASN A 28 11.32 11.99 2.73
CA ASN A 28 12.19 11.62 3.83
C ASN A 28 13.09 10.50 3.31
N ALA A 29 14.41 10.74 3.31
CA ALA A 29 15.37 9.69 3.03
C ALA A 29 15.00 8.51 3.94
N SER A 30 14.53 7.43 3.32
CA SER A 30 14.19 6.22 4.06
C SER A 30 15.43 5.80 4.84
N GLU A 31 15.27 5.54 6.13
CA GLU A 31 16.35 5.13 7.01
C GLU A 31 17.13 3.94 6.41
N PRO A 32 18.44 3.82 6.69
CA PRO A 32 19.19 2.65 6.24
C PRO A 32 18.66 1.37 6.88
N PHE A 33 18.89 0.23 6.23
CA PHE A 33 18.64 -1.08 6.84
C PHE A 33 19.51 -1.27 8.09
N PRO A 34 19.08 -2.10 9.05
CA PRO A 34 19.89 -2.40 10.23
C PRO A 34 21.22 -3.03 9.81
N ASN A 35 22.31 -2.63 10.49
CA ASN A 35 23.64 -3.19 10.25
C ASN A 35 23.76 -4.65 10.74
N ASP A 36 22.91 -5.03 11.71
CA ASP A 36 22.83 -6.33 12.36
C ASP A 36 21.60 -7.10 11.87
N PHE A 37 21.56 -7.40 10.57
CA PHE A 37 20.51 -8.22 9.97
C PHE A 37 20.92 -9.69 9.86
N TYR A 38 20.06 -10.56 10.38
CA TYR A 38 20.04 -11.99 10.07
C TYR A 38 18.62 -12.38 9.64
N PRO A 39 18.45 -13.14 8.54
CA PRO A 39 17.13 -13.58 8.10
C PRO A 39 16.41 -14.39 9.18
N ASP A 40 15.19 -13.94 9.55
CA ASP A 40 14.30 -14.71 10.42
C ASP A 40 13.32 -15.50 9.54
N GLN A 41 13.78 -16.65 9.03
CA GLN A 41 13.01 -17.46 8.10
C GLN A 41 11.70 -17.98 8.72
N GLU A 42 11.73 -18.37 9.99
CA GLU A 42 10.57 -18.89 10.69
C GLU A 42 9.49 -17.81 10.84
N LEU A 43 9.85 -16.60 11.28
CA LEU A 43 8.89 -15.51 11.38
C LEU A 43 8.43 -15.03 10.01
N ALA A 44 9.32 -15.00 9.00
CA ALA A 44 8.94 -14.69 7.63
C ALA A 44 7.84 -15.66 7.12
N HIS A 45 7.98 -16.96 7.36
CA HIS A 45 6.96 -17.96 7.01
C HIS A 45 5.65 -17.77 7.78
N VAL A 46 5.71 -17.45 9.08
CA VAL A 46 4.51 -17.18 9.88
C VAL A 46 3.77 -15.95 9.33
N GLN A 47 4.49 -14.87 9.03
CA GLN A 47 3.87 -13.67 8.45
C GLN A 47 3.29 -13.92 7.07
N LEU A 48 3.95 -14.70 6.21
CA LEU A 48 3.41 -15.09 4.91
C LEU A 48 2.12 -15.90 5.05
N SER A 49 2.11 -16.91 5.94
CA SER A 49 0.91 -17.73 6.20
C SER A 49 -0.27 -16.88 6.69
N ASN A 50 0.00 -15.92 7.58
CA ASN A 50 -1.01 -14.96 8.04
C ASN A 50 -1.50 -14.06 6.89
N ALA A 51 -0.59 -13.57 6.03
CA ALA A 51 -0.96 -12.78 4.85
C ALA A 51 -1.90 -13.56 3.92
N GLU A 52 -1.59 -14.82 3.64
CA GLU A 52 -2.43 -15.71 2.83
C GLU A 52 -3.78 -15.98 3.47
N ALA A 53 -3.84 -16.13 4.80
CA ALA A 53 -5.09 -16.26 5.53
C ALA A 53 -5.97 -15.01 5.37
N HIS A 54 -5.39 -13.82 5.49
CA HIS A 54 -6.11 -12.56 5.25
C HIS A 54 -6.56 -12.41 3.80
N LEU A 55 -5.78 -12.87 2.82
CA LEU A 55 -6.19 -12.87 1.43
C LEU A 55 -7.39 -13.81 1.19
N ARG A 56 -7.41 -14.99 1.83
CA ARG A 56 -8.59 -15.89 1.80
C ARG A 56 -9.81 -15.24 2.46
N SER A 57 -9.64 -14.57 3.60
CA SER A 57 -10.71 -13.79 4.24
C SER A 57 -11.24 -12.67 3.35
N ALA A 58 -10.36 -11.98 2.60
CA ALA A 58 -10.75 -10.95 1.66
C ALA A 58 -11.58 -11.52 0.50
N ALA A 59 -11.17 -12.65 -0.07
CA ALA A 59 -11.92 -13.33 -1.13
C ALA A 59 -13.31 -13.78 -0.65
N TRP A 60 -13.39 -14.28 0.59
CA TRP A 60 -14.67 -14.61 1.21
C TRP A 60 -15.54 -13.36 1.39
N ALA A 61 -15.01 -12.26 1.93
CA ALA A 61 -15.76 -11.02 2.11
C ALA A 61 -16.26 -10.42 0.77
N LEU A 62 -15.42 -10.47 -0.27
CA LEU A 62 -15.81 -10.12 -1.64
C LEU A 62 -17.02 -10.92 -2.13
N SER A 63 -17.02 -12.24 -1.93
CA SER A 63 -18.14 -13.12 -2.31
C SER A 63 -19.47 -12.78 -1.61
N ARG A 64 -19.40 -12.00 -0.52
CA ARG A 64 -20.54 -11.56 0.29
C ARG A 64 -20.93 -10.10 0.05
N GLY A 65 -20.28 -9.41 -0.89
CA GLY A 65 -20.49 -7.97 -1.12
C GLY A 65 -19.94 -7.07 0.00
N MET A 66 -19.07 -7.60 0.85
CA MET A 66 -18.53 -6.90 2.02
C MET A 66 -17.23 -6.16 1.66
N ALA A 67 -17.33 -5.13 0.81
CA ALA A 67 -16.17 -4.45 0.25
C ALA A 67 -15.22 -3.83 1.31
N ASN A 68 -15.76 -3.25 2.39
CA ASN A 68 -14.95 -2.67 3.47
C ASN A 68 -14.08 -3.74 4.16
N ASP A 69 -14.67 -4.89 4.50
CA ASP A 69 -13.97 -6.00 5.15
C ASP A 69 -12.93 -6.64 4.21
N ALA A 70 -13.26 -6.73 2.93
CA ALA A 70 -12.34 -7.18 1.90
C ALA A 70 -11.11 -6.25 1.79
N LEU A 71 -11.33 -4.94 1.63
CA LEU A 71 -10.24 -3.96 1.51
C LEU A 71 -9.38 -3.89 2.77
N HIS A 72 -9.98 -4.03 3.95
CA HIS A 72 -9.24 -4.11 5.20
C HIS A 72 -8.36 -5.36 5.26
N SER A 73 -8.91 -6.52 4.94
CA SER A 73 -8.17 -7.79 4.91
C SER A 73 -7.06 -7.76 3.86
N ILE A 74 -7.28 -7.14 2.69
CA ILE A 74 -6.25 -6.94 1.65
C ILE A 74 -5.12 -6.06 2.15
N ALA A 75 -5.42 -4.95 2.84
CA ALA A 75 -4.38 -4.07 3.39
C ALA A 75 -3.48 -4.83 4.38
N ILE A 76 -4.06 -5.67 5.25
CA ILE A 76 -3.30 -6.51 6.18
C ILE A 76 -2.47 -7.55 5.40
N ALA A 77 -3.04 -8.21 4.40
CA ALA A 77 -2.32 -9.17 3.58
C ALA A 77 -1.10 -8.55 2.88
N ILE A 78 -1.24 -7.34 2.33
CA ILE A 78 -0.12 -6.60 1.72
C ILE A 78 0.93 -6.23 2.78
N GLU A 79 0.52 -5.70 3.93
CA GLU A 79 1.44 -5.35 5.02
C GLU A 79 2.29 -6.55 5.46
N LEU A 80 1.62 -7.66 5.78
CA LEU A 80 2.27 -8.88 6.26
C LEU A 80 3.14 -9.53 5.18
N GLY A 81 2.70 -9.53 3.92
CA GLY A 81 3.50 -10.03 2.80
C GLY A 81 4.80 -9.25 2.61
N LEU A 82 4.74 -7.92 2.66
CA LEU A 82 5.93 -7.07 2.51
C LEU A 82 6.87 -7.22 3.72
N LYS A 83 6.34 -7.28 4.94
CA LYS A 83 7.17 -7.50 6.14
C LYS A 83 7.79 -8.90 6.17
N SER A 84 7.06 -9.91 5.71
CA SER A 84 7.56 -11.27 5.53
C SER A 84 8.77 -11.30 4.59
N TYR A 85 8.67 -10.64 3.43
CA TYR A 85 9.80 -10.48 2.51
C TYR A 85 10.98 -9.78 3.19
N LEU A 86 10.73 -8.68 3.89
CA LEU A 86 11.77 -7.89 4.55
C LEU A 86 12.45 -8.64 5.70
N LEU A 87 11.74 -9.51 6.43
CA LEU A 87 12.33 -10.39 7.46
C LEU A 87 13.28 -11.42 6.85
N ASN A 88 13.00 -11.87 5.64
CA ASN A 88 13.86 -12.79 4.91
C ASN A 88 15.06 -12.09 4.24
N ALA A 89 14.92 -10.82 3.88
CA ALA A 89 15.87 -10.14 2.99
C ALA A 89 16.72 -9.03 3.63
N ALA A 90 16.22 -8.27 4.61
CA ALA A 90 16.90 -7.03 5.02
C ALA A 90 16.64 -6.48 6.43
N THR A 91 15.68 -7.00 7.20
CA THR A 91 15.22 -6.35 8.44
C THR A 91 14.86 -7.35 9.54
N THR A 92 14.75 -6.87 10.79
CA THR A 92 14.22 -7.62 11.93
C THR A 92 12.77 -7.22 12.24
N ASP A 93 12.03 -8.01 13.03
CA ASP A 93 10.65 -7.65 13.43
C ASP A 93 10.60 -6.33 14.21
N ALA A 94 11.55 -6.14 15.13
CA ALA A 94 11.66 -4.92 15.91
C ALA A 94 11.87 -3.70 14.99
N TRP A 95 12.71 -3.85 13.97
CA TRP A 95 12.95 -2.80 12.99
C TRP A 95 11.69 -2.52 12.15
N ASN A 96 11.03 -3.55 11.63
CA ASN A 96 9.77 -3.41 10.88
C ASN A 96 8.68 -2.70 11.70
N ARG A 97 8.58 -3.02 13.00
CA ARG A 97 7.62 -2.39 13.91
C ARG A 97 7.94 -0.92 14.16
N ALA A 98 9.20 -0.58 14.38
CA ALA A 98 9.61 0.79 14.71
C ALA A 98 9.59 1.73 13.49
N HIS A 99 10.02 1.27 12.32
CA HIS A 99 10.27 2.14 11.17
C HIS A 99 9.15 2.10 10.10
N ILE A 100 8.48 0.95 9.95
CA ILE A 100 7.40 0.76 8.98
C ILE A 100 6.04 0.85 9.67
N GLY A 101 5.81 0.10 10.76
CA GLY A 101 4.49 0.03 11.38
C GLY A 101 3.42 -0.41 10.37
N HIS A 102 2.27 0.27 10.33
CA HIS A 102 1.18 0.01 9.36
C HIS A 102 1.30 0.85 8.07
N ASP A 103 2.47 1.40 7.79
CA ASP A 103 2.71 2.26 6.62
C ASP A 103 3.01 1.42 5.37
N LEU A 104 1.97 1.17 4.56
CA LEU A 104 2.10 0.43 3.31
C LEU A 104 3.09 1.06 2.30
N ASP A 105 3.16 2.39 2.21
CA ASP A 105 4.03 3.05 1.23
C ASP A 105 5.51 2.90 1.62
N LYS A 106 5.80 3.01 2.93
CA LYS A 106 7.12 2.65 3.46
C LYS A 106 7.45 1.19 3.24
N ALA A 107 6.51 0.28 3.53
CA ALA A 107 6.73 -1.16 3.36
C ALA A 107 7.13 -1.51 1.93
N ILE A 108 6.42 -0.95 0.93
CA ILE A 108 6.74 -1.14 -0.50
C ILE A 108 8.12 -0.57 -0.81
N THR A 109 8.39 0.66 -0.38
CA THR A 109 9.66 1.35 -0.65
C THR A 109 10.86 0.58 -0.07
N TYR A 110 10.73 0.04 1.14
CA TYR A 110 11.79 -0.80 1.70
C TYR A 110 11.90 -2.15 0.99
N ALA A 111 10.79 -2.78 0.60
CA ALA A 111 10.84 -4.04 -0.13
C ALA A 111 11.54 -3.86 -1.49
N GLU A 112 11.23 -2.80 -2.23
CA GLU A 112 11.93 -2.43 -3.48
C GLU A 112 13.43 -2.23 -3.25
N ARG A 113 13.81 -1.49 -2.19
CA ARG A 113 15.23 -1.28 -1.84
C ARG A 113 15.95 -2.57 -1.45
N ALA A 114 15.23 -3.55 -0.91
CA ALA A 114 15.75 -4.88 -0.60
C ALA A 114 15.78 -5.81 -1.83
N GLY A 115 15.27 -5.37 -2.98
CA GLY A 115 15.35 -6.08 -4.25
C GLY A 115 14.04 -6.76 -4.70
N LEU A 116 12.91 -6.50 -4.04
CA LEU A 116 11.61 -6.97 -4.53
C LEU A 116 11.24 -6.19 -5.77
N ASP A 117 10.84 -6.88 -6.83
CA ASP A 117 10.10 -6.27 -7.94
C ASP A 117 8.59 -6.34 -7.63
N PRO A 118 7.95 -5.25 -7.17
CA PRO A 118 6.56 -5.29 -6.77
C PRO A 118 5.64 -5.46 -7.99
N PRO A 119 4.52 -6.19 -7.85
CA PRO A 119 3.57 -6.34 -8.95
C PRO A 119 3.01 -4.98 -9.39
N SER A 120 2.73 -4.88 -10.69
CA SER A 120 2.11 -3.70 -11.27
C SER A 120 0.81 -3.34 -10.54
N GLY A 121 0.62 -2.06 -10.28
CA GLY A 121 -0.54 -1.55 -9.53
C GLY A 121 -0.44 -1.64 -8.02
N LEU A 122 0.58 -2.26 -7.41
CA LEU A 122 0.71 -2.32 -5.95
C LEU A 122 0.75 -0.94 -5.30
N ARG A 123 1.53 -0.01 -5.87
CA ARG A 123 1.60 1.38 -5.39
C ARG A 123 0.29 2.13 -5.56
N ASP A 124 -0.47 1.85 -6.62
CA ASP A 124 -1.77 2.48 -6.85
C ASP A 124 -2.81 1.97 -5.86
N VAL A 125 -2.86 0.66 -5.61
CA VAL A 125 -3.68 0.04 -4.56
C VAL A 125 -3.30 0.64 -3.20
N ALA A 126 -2.02 0.63 -2.84
CA ALA A 126 -1.55 1.17 -1.57
C ALA A 126 -1.92 2.64 -1.39
N ARG A 127 -1.82 3.48 -2.42
CA ARG A 127 -2.23 4.90 -2.36
C ARG A 127 -3.69 5.08 -1.96
N VAL A 128 -4.56 4.17 -2.37
CA VAL A 128 -5.98 4.17 -2.00
C VAL A 128 -6.19 3.59 -0.61
N LEU A 129 -5.56 2.47 -0.27
CA LEU A 129 -5.80 1.78 1.00
C LEU A 129 -5.14 2.47 2.20
N HIS A 130 -3.92 2.96 2.01
CA HIS A 130 -3.03 3.42 3.07
C HIS A 130 -3.65 4.49 4.00
N PRO A 131 -4.29 5.57 3.50
CA PRO A 131 -4.86 6.60 4.37
C PRO A 131 -5.98 6.10 5.28
N HIS A 132 -6.70 5.06 4.88
CA HIS A 132 -7.76 4.45 5.67
C HIS A 132 -7.20 3.42 6.64
N PHE A 133 -6.24 2.63 6.17
CA PHE A 133 -5.59 1.62 6.97
C PHE A 133 -4.83 2.22 8.17
N GLN A 134 -4.06 3.30 7.95
CA GLN A 134 -3.35 4.00 9.04
C GLN A 134 -4.28 4.58 10.12
N ARG A 135 -5.53 4.89 9.78
CA ARG A 135 -6.52 5.41 10.73
C ARG A 135 -7.24 4.32 11.51
N GLY A 136 -6.71 3.09 11.54
CA GLY A 136 -7.36 1.96 12.23
C GLY A 136 -8.31 1.16 11.36
N GLY A 137 -8.11 1.18 10.04
CA GLY A 137 -8.82 0.34 9.08
C GLY A 137 -10.13 0.92 8.56
N PHE A 138 -10.72 0.19 7.62
CA PHE A 138 -11.94 0.57 6.89
C PHE A 138 -13.21 0.50 7.75
N GLN A 139 -13.10 -0.05 8.97
CA GLN A 139 -14.19 -0.15 9.93
C GLN A 139 -14.62 1.21 10.50
N ARG A 140 -13.80 2.26 10.37
CA ARG A 140 -14.13 3.61 10.86
C ARG A 140 -14.96 4.45 9.90
N GLU A 141 -15.16 3.98 8.66
CA GLU A 141 -16.02 4.61 7.65
C GLU A 141 -17.03 3.58 7.08
N PRO A 142 -17.89 2.95 7.91
CA PRO A 142 -18.72 1.82 7.49
C PRO A 142 -19.76 2.19 6.42
N SER A 143 -20.15 3.46 6.34
CA SER A 143 -21.08 3.98 5.33
C SER A 143 -20.42 4.30 3.99
N ARG A 144 -19.08 4.28 3.90
CA ARG A 144 -18.36 4.56 2.67
C ARG A 144 -18.56 3.43 1.68
N GLN A 145 -18.96 3.80 0.48
CA GLN A 145 -19.05 2.89 -0.65
C GLN A 145 -17.74 2.95 -1.44
N TRP A 146 -17.22 1.77 -1.77
CA TRP A 146 -16.06 1.61 -2.62
C TRP A 146 -16.49 1.03 -3.97
N PRO A 147 -15.82 1.39 -5.07
CA PRO A 147 -16.06 0.73 -6.34
C PRO A 147 -15.82 -0.78 -6.18
N GLU A 148 -16.77 -1.62 -6.60
CA GLU A 148 -16.64 -3.08 -6.50
C GLU A 148 -15.38 -3.59 -7.21
N ALA A 149 -15.07 -3.00 -8.37
CA ALA A 149 -13.87 -3.28 -9.14
C ALA A 149 -12.57 -3.05 -8.35
N LEU A 150 -12.54 -2.10 -7.40
CA LEU A 150 -11.35 -1.80 -6.61
C LEU A 150 -10.94 -3.01 -5.75
N ALA A 151 -11.89 -3.62 -5.07
CA ALA A 151 -11.60 -4.72 -4.15
C ALA A 151 -11.15 -5.98 -4.92
N GLY A 152 -11.76 -6.24 -6.09
CA GLY A 152 -11.29 -7.30 -7.00
C GLY A 152 -9.88 -7.07 -7.53
N GLN A 153 -9.58 -5.85 -8.01
CA GLN A 153 -8.24 -5.47 -8.48
C GLN A 153 -7.20 -5.57 -7.37
N ALA A 154 -7.49 -5.02 -6.18
CA ALA A 154 -6.60 -5.06 -5.04
C ALA A 154 -6.33 -6.50 -4.56
N CYS A 155 -7.34 -7.38 -4.60
CA CYS A 155 -7.18 -8.79 -4.29
C CYS A 155 -6.24 -9.49 -5.29
N SER A 156 -6.39 -9.22 -6.59
CA SER A 156 -5.51 -9.78 -7.62
C SER A 156 -4.06 -9.32 -7.43
N VAL A 157 -3.84 -8.02 -7.18
CA VAL A 157 -2.50 -7.46 -6.94
C VAL A 157 -1.86 -8.07 -5.68
N ALA A 158 -2.62 -8.18 -4.59
CA ALA A 158 -2.15 -8.82 -3.36
C ALA A 158 -1.81 -10.29 -3.58
N SER A 159 -2.60 -11.03 -4.36
CA SER A 159 -2.29 -12.41 -4.73
C SER A 159 -0.96 -12.53 -5.48
N THR A 160 -0.73 -11.68 -6.50
CA THR A 160 0.54 -11.66 -7.25
C THR A 160 1.73 -11.30 -6.35
N LEU A 161 1.54 -10.38 -5.41
CA LEU A 161 2.56 -10.04 -4.41
C LEU A 161 2.92 -11.27 -3.57
N LEU A 162 1.93 -11.94 -2.96
CA LEU A 162 2.20 -13.09 -2.09
C LEU A 162 2.86 -14.27 -2.82
N VAL A 163 2.51 -14.49 -4.10
CA VAL A 163 3.22 -15.48 -4.93
C VAL A 163 4.68 -15.10 -5.12
N SER A 164 4.99 -13.81 -5.32
CA SER A 164 6.37 -13.34 -5.50
C SER A 164 7.17 -13.43 -4.21
N VAL A 165 6.55 -13.07 -3.08
CA VAL A 165 7.15 -13.20 -1.74
C VAL A 165 7.42 -14.67 -1.39
N SER A 166 6.44 -15.56 -1.62
CA SER A 166 6.57 -17.00 -1.41
C SER A 166 7.77 -17.58 -2.18
N LYS A 167 7.93 -17.22 -3.46
CA LYS A 167 9.09 -17.63 -4.28
C LYS A 167 10.41 -17.12 -3.70
N SER A 168 10.45 -15.92 -3.14
CA SER A 168 11.66 -15.34 -2.56
C SER A 168 12.06 -15.99 -1.23
N ILE A 169 11.10 -16.44 -0.42
CA ILE A 169 11.37 -17.05 0.88
C ILE A 169 11.76 -18.52 0.70
N GLY A 170 11.21 -19.19 -0.32
CA GLY A 170 11.44 -20.61 -0.55
C GLY A 170 10.59 -21.49 0.37
N PRO A 171 10.82 -22.81 0.41
CA PRO A 171 10.11 -23.71 1.30
C PRO A 171 10.56 -23.52 2.75
N ARG A 172 9.64 -23.75 3.70
CA ARG A 172 10.00 -23.85 5.12
C ARG A 172 10.95 -25.03 5.29
N ARG A 173 12.06 -24.81 5.99
CA ARG A 173 13.01 -25.86 6.28
C ARG A 173 12.51 -26.61 7.51
N ASP A 174 12.17 -27.88 7.32
CA ASP A 174 11.79 -28.75 8.44
C ASP A 174 13.04 -28.96 9.32
N ILE A 175 12.94 -28.63 10.61
CA ILE A 175 13.94 -28.94 11.65
C ILE A 175 13.53 -30.24 12.33
#